data_AF-A0A8W8NQQ8-F1
#
_entry.id   AF-A0A8W8NQQ8-F1
#
_cell.length_a   1.000
_cell.length_b   1.000
_cell.length_c   1.000
_cell.angle_alpha   90.00
_cell.angle_beta   90.00
_cell.angle_gamma   90.00
#
_symmetry.space_group_name_H-M   'P 1'
#
loop_
_entity.id
_entity.type
_entity.pdbx_description
1 polymer ?
#
loop_
_entity_poly.entity_id
_entity_poly.type
_entity_poly.pdbx_seq_one_letter_code
_entity_poly.pdbx_strand_id
1 'polypeptide(L)'
;MCVFEPKENRHTDSLVRCAMLCSFGCLVDDECKRSSSGYDYTGKVSVTQSGRICQAWNSQTPHSHPRTSLPENYCRNPDVTRPLECIRKNDPIGRKYFGTINVTKTGEPCQCWDSQTPHTHRFDELADQDNYCRNSIDGTGPWCYTTNANNRWEYCTIPHC
;
A
#
# COMPACT_ATOMS: atom_id res chain seq x y z
N MET A 1 19.22 10.93 3.46
CA MET A 1 18.11 10.06 3.94
C MET A 1 17.49 9.31 2.77
N CYS A 2 16.79 8.19 3.02
CA CYS A 2 16.21 7.35 1.97
C CYS A 2 14.69 7.32 2.05
N VAL A 3 14.03 7.60 0.93
CA VAL A 3 12.58 7.63 0.84
C VAL A 3 12.07 6.84 -0.35
N PHE A 4 10.83 6.35 -0.27
CA PHE A 4 10.11 5.90 -1.44
C PHE A 4 9.43 7.12 -2.08
N GLU A 5 9.60 7.32 -3.39
CA GLU A 5 8.90 8.40 -4.11
C GLU A 5 7.91 7.81 -5.13
N PRO A 6 6.72 8.42 -5.31
CA PRO A 6 5.91 8.18 -6.49
C PRO A 6 6.63 8.67 -7.75
N LYS A 7 6.35 8.03 -8.90
CA LYS A 7 7.04 8.29 -10.18
C LYS A 7 6.96 9.77 -10.65
N GLU A 8 6.04 10.58 -10.12
CA GLU A 8 5.75 11.93 -10.62
C GLU A 8 6.42 13.11 -9.91
N ASN A 9 7.02 12.95 -8.72
CA ASN A 9 7.75 14.07 -8.08
C ASN A 9 9.22 14.09 -8.50
N ARG A 10 9.51 14.75 -9.62
CA ARG A 10 10.85 15.24 -9.96
C ARG A 10 10.97 16.66 -9.44
N HIS A 11 11.41 16.89 -8.19
CA HIS A 11 12.04 18.17 -7.76
C HIS A 11 12.47 18.17 -6.28
N THR A 12 13.21 17.17 -5.81
CA THR A 12 14.08 17.37 -4.63
C THR A 12 15.43 16.67 -4.84
N ASP A 13 16.49 17.46 -5.03
CA ASP A 13 17.87 16.98 -5.27
C ASP A 13 18.52 16.27 -4.06
N SER A 14 17.76 15.89 -3.03
CA SER A 14 18.25 15.29 -1.78
C SER A 14 17.63 13.92 -1.45
N LEU A 15 16.69 13.43 -2.26
CA LEU A 15 15.95 12.20 -1.97
C LEU A 15 16.44 11.07 -2.89
N VAL A 16 16.97 10.00 -2.30
CA VAL A 16 17.39 8.82 -3.05
C VAL A 16 16.33 7.72 -2.89
N ARG A 17 15.89 7.17 -4.02
CA ARG A 17 14.80 6.19 -4.10
C ARG A 17 15.24 4.80 -3.64
N CYS A 18 14.39 4.13 -2.87
CA CYS A 18 14.53 2.70 -2.56
C CYS A 18 13.69 1.85 -3.53
N ALA A 19 14.19 0.67 -3.94
CA ALA A 19 13.47 -0.28 -4.80
C ALA A 19 13.05 -1.49 -3.97
N MET A 20 11.74 -1.64 -3.76
CA MET A 20 11.18 -2.70 -2.91
C MET A 20 9.73 -3.01 -3.28
N LEU A 21 9.37 -2.99 -4.57
CA LEU A 21 8.03 -3.48 -4.95
C LEU A 21 8.03 -5.00 -4.77
N CYS A 22 7.01 -5.54 -4.12
CA CYS A 22 6.87 -6.99 -3.98
C CYS A 22 6.89 -7.63 -5.38
N SER A 23 7.74 -8.65 -5.55
CA SER A 23 7.94 -9.29 -6.86
C SER A 23 6.72 -10.12 -7.29
N PHE A 24 5.82 -10.43 -6.34
CA PHE A 24 4.61 -11.25 -6.52
C PHE A 24 3.55 -10.91 -5.45
N GLY A 25 2.47 -10.21 -5.82
CA GLY A 25 1.20 -10.09 -5.07
C GLY A 25 1.21 -9.99 -3.56
N CYS A 26 0.10 -10.36 -2.90
CA CYS A 26 -0.06 -10.31 -1.43
C CYS A 26 0.86 -11.27 -0.65
N LEU A 27 1.93 -11.79 -1.25
CA LEU A 27 2.88 -12.62 -0.54
C LEU A 27 3.60 -11.78 0.52
N VAL A 28 3.72 -12.37 1.71
CA VAL A 28 4.35 -11.74 2.87
C VAL A 28 5.86 -11.77 2.67
N ASP A 29 6.37 -10.81 1.91
CA ASP A 29 7.78 -10.46 1.95
C ASP A 29 7.91 -9.19 2.80
N ASP A 30 8.37 -9.38 4.04
CA ASP A 30 8.58 -8.29 5.01
C ASP A 30 9.66 -7.29 4.54
N GLU A 31 10.40 -7.65 3.48
CA GLU A 31 11.33 -6.80 2.75
C GLU A 31 10.70 -6.29 1.44
N CYS A 32 9.39 -6.05 1.36
CA CYS A 32 8.80 -5.29 0.25
C CYS A 32 7.66 -4.37 0.71
N LYS A 33 7.35 -3.35 -0.10
CA LYS A 33 6.19 -2.48 0.09
C LYS A 33 5.01 -3.02 -0.72
N ARG A 34 3.82 -3.08 -0.11
CA ARG A 34 2.59 -3.50 -0.79
C ARG A 34 1.92 -2.31 -1.45
N SER A 35 1.83 -1.18 -0.75
CA SER A 35 1.29 0.02 -1.36
C SER A 35 2.26 0.61 -2.39
N SER A 36 1.72 1.06 -3.53
CA SER A 36 2.51 1.76 -4.55
C SER A 36 3.20 3.01 -4.01
N SER A 37 2.61 3.67 -3.01
CA SER A 37 3.20 4.82 -2.33
C SER A 37 4.29 4.47 -1.30
N GLY A 38 4.28 3.27 -0.71
CA GLY A 38 5.22 2.84 0.34
C GLY A 38 4.97 3.42 1.73
N TYR A 39 3.75 3.89 2.04
CA TYR A 39 3.40 4.37 3.40
C TYR A 39 3.40 3.24 4.45
N ASP A 40 3.17 2.01 3.99
CA ASP A 40 3.00 0.77 4.75
C ASP A 40 4.31 0.03 5.00
N TYR A 41 5.40 0.44 4.34
CA TYR A 41 6.66 -0.27 4.41
C TYR A 41 7.30 -0.18 5.80
N THR A 42 7.46 -1.32 6.45
CA THR A 42 8.07 -1.47 7.78
C THR A 42 9.38 -2.26 7.77
N GLY A 43 9.82 -2.77 6.61
CA GLY A 43 11.04 -3.57 6.48
C GLY A 43 12.34 -2.81 6.77
N LYS A 44 13.48 -3.51 6.60
CA LYS A 44 14.81 -3.07 7.05
C LYS A 44 15.76 -2.60 5.95
N VAL A 45 15.28 -2.38 4.73
CA VAL A 45 16.19 -1.91 3.67
C VAL A 45 16.71 -0.53 3.98
N SER A 46 18.03 -0.42 3.89
CA SER A 46 18.84 0.72 4.27
C SER A 46 19.83 1.11 3.16
N VAL A 47 19.52 0.69 1.92
CA VAL A 47 20.32 0.97 0.73
C VAL A 47 19.40 1.46 -0.39
N THR A 48 19.90 2.40 -1.18
CA THR A 48 19.17 3.00 -2.30
C THR A 48 19.24 2.15 -3.56
N GLN A 49 18.40 2.45 -4.56
CA GLN A 49 18.49 1.87 -5.91
C GLN A 49 19.88 2.00 -6.55
N SER A 50 20.59 3.07 -6.22
CA SER A 50 21.95 3.36 -6.70
C SER A 50 23.06 2.75 -5.83
N GLY A 51 22.72 1.93 -4.83
CA GLY A 51 23.70 1.26 -3.96
C GLY A 51 24.29 2.13 -2.84
N ARG A 52 23.71 3.32 -2.56
CA ARG A 52 24.17 4.20 -1.47
C ARG A 52 23.52 3.80 -0.16
N ILE A 53 24.28 3.83 0.93
CA ILE A 53 23.76 3.56 2.27
C ILE A 53 22.94 4.76 2.74
N CYS A 54 21.80 4.46 3.35
CA CYS A 54 20.90 5.45 3.90
C CYS A 54 21.49 6.12 5.14
N GLN A 55 21.36 7.43 5.21
CA GLN A 55 21.60 8.19 6.44
C GLN A 55 20.55 7.82 7.48
N ALA A 56 20.99 7.60 8.72
CA ALA A 56 20.10 7.40 9.87
C ALA A 56 19.19 8.61 10.09
N TRP A 57 17.91 8.36 10.38
CA TRP A 57 16.90 9.40 10.56
C TRP A 57 17.20 10.30 11.76
N ASN A 58 17.80 9.75 12.81
CA ASN A 58 18.25 10.52 13.96
C ASN A 58 19.55 11.31 13.71
N SER A 59 20.25 11.08 12.60
CA SER A 59 21.48 11.81 12.25
C SER A 59 21.15 13.11 11.51
N GLN A 60 21.90 14.17 11.80
CA GLN A 60 21.81 15.46 11.10
C GLN A 60 22.96 15.67 10.10
N THR A 61 23.80 14.65 9.88
CA THR A 61 24.91 14.67 8.92
C THR A 61 24.89 13.41 8.04
N PRO A 62 25.25 13.51 6.74
CA PRO A 62 25.66 14.72 6.02
C PRO A 62 24.51 15.68 5.65
N HIS A 63 23.25 15.24 5.74
CA HIS A 63 22.08 16.06 5.40
C HIS A 63 21.21 16.34 6.64
N SER A 64 20.94 17.60 6.97
CA SER A 64 20.05 17.96 8.07
C SER A 64 18.57 17.88 7.66
N HIS A 65 17.71 17.40 8.56
CA HIS A 65 16.27 17.27 8.30
C HIS A 65 15.44 17.14 9.59
N PRO A 66 14.13 17.45 9.58
CA PRO A 66 13.28 17.42 10.77
C PRO A 66 12.80 16.02 11.18
N ARG A 67 12.94 15.01 10.32
CA ARG A 67 12.37 13.67 10.53
C ARG A 67 13.25 12.76 11.40
N THR A 68 13.38 13.09 12.68
CA THR A 68 14.30 12.40 13.61
C THR A 68 13.72 11.21 14.36
N SER A 69 12.40 11.03 14.34
CA SER A 69 11.68 9.99 15.08
C SER A 69 11.47 8.68 14.32
N LEU A 70 11.99 8.58 13.08
CA LEU A 70 11.87 7.38 12.25
C LEU A 70 12.96 6.35 12.60
N PRO A 71 12.71 5.04 12.37
CA PRO A 71 13.58 3.98 12.85
C PRO A 71 14.88 3.86 12.05
N GLU A 72 16.01 3.80 12.77
CA GLU A 72 17.35 3.54 12.24
C GLU A 72 17.67 4.38 11.00
N ASN A 73 18.12 3.73 9.91
CA ASN A 73 18.30 4.30 8.59
C ASN A 73 17.45 3.60 7.53
N TYR A 74 16.36 2.94 7.94
CA TYR A 74 15.53 2.18 7.02
C TYR A 74 14.72 3.10 6.10
N CYS A 75 14.54 2.70 4.84
CA CYS A 75 13.74 3.43 3.87
C CYS A 75 12.31 3.62 4.38
N ARG A 76 11.77 4.83 4.32
CA ARG A 76 10.38 5.13 4.73
C ARG A 76 9.79 6.19 3.81
N ASN A 77 8.45 6.25 3.71
CA ASN A 77 7.77 7.35 3.04
C ASN A 77 6.90 8.15 4.01
N PRO A 78 7.49 9.10 4.76
CA PRO A 78 6.78 9.88 5.77
C PRO A 78 5.86 10.97 5.20
N ASP A 79 5.98 11.30 3.91
CA ASP A 79 5.23 12.40 3.28
C ASP A 79 3.88 11.97 2.72
N VAL A 80 3.60 10.66 2.74
CA VAL A 80 2.32 10.13 2.26
C VAL A 80 1.27 10.23 3.37
N THR A 81 0.11 10.73 3.00
CA THR A 81 -1.07 10.64 3.86
C THR A 81 -1.51 9.19 3.92
N ARG A 82 -1.51 8.60 5.12
CA ARG A 82 -2.01 7.24 5.33
C ARG A 82 -3.46 7.14 4.86
N PRO A 83 -3.84 6.06 4.17
CA PRO A 83 -5.23 5.86 3.80
C PRO A 83 -6.14 5.86 5.03
N LEU A 84 -7.33 6.41 4.82
CA LEU A 84 -8.34 6.45 5.85
C LEU A 84 -9.06 5.10 5.90
N GLU A 85 -9.12 4.48 7.08
CA GLU A 85 -9.80 3.20 7.29
C GLU A 85 -11.32 3.33 7.45
N CYS A 86 -11.93 4.33 6.79
CA CYS A 86 -13.38 4.55 6.77
C CYS A 86 -13.83 5.22 5.47
N ILE A 87 -15.10 5.00 5.11
CA ILE A 87 -15.79 5.67 4.01
C ILE A 87 -16.18 7.09 4.46
N ARG A 88 -15.75 8.11 3.70
CA ARG A 88 -16.09 9.51 3.99
C ARG A 88 -17.55 9.80 3.66
N LYS A 89 -18.17 10.72 4.41
CA LYS A 89 -19.55 11.19 4.16
C LYS A 89 -19.80 11.69 2.73
N ASN A 90 -18.79 12.29 2.09
CA ASN A 90 -18.88 12.80 0.73
C ASN A 90 -18.59 11.76 -0.37
N ASP A 91 -18.38 10.50 0.01
CA ASP A 91 -18.21 9.35 -0.87
C ASP A 91 -18.99 8.15 -0.31
N PRO A 92 -20.33 8.21 -0.27
CA PRO A 92 -21.16 7.28 0.51
C PRO A 92 -21.06 5.81 0.07
N ILE A 93 -20.52 5.54 -1.12
CA ILE A 93 -20.32 4.18 -1.67
C ILE A 93 -18.84 3.76 -1.67
N GLY A 94 -17.93 4.57 -1.13
CA GLY A 94 -16.52 4.22 -0.99
C GLY A 94 -15.76 4.06 -2.31
N ARG A 95 -16.08 4.83 -3.36
CA ARG A 95 -15.29 4.81 -4.62
C ARG A 95 -13.86 5.32 -4.44
N LYS A 96 -13.65 6.15 -3.42
CA LYS A 96 -12.36 6.71 -3.01
C LYS A 96 -11.84 6.05 -1.73
N TYR A 97 -12.41 4.91 -1.34
CA TYR A 97 -11.87 4.13 -0.25
C TYR A 97 -10.60 3.42 -0.70
N PHE A 98 -9.47 3.78 -0.08
CA PHE A 98 -8.15 3.20 -0.33
C PHE A 98 -7.53 2.60 0.94
N GLY A 99 -8.36 2.32 1.96
CA GLY A 99 -7.90 1.67 3.19
C GLY A 99 -7.49 0.21 2.98
N THR A 100 -7.16 -0.44 4.09
CA THR A 100 -6.49 -1.75 4.12
C THR A 100 -7.40 -2.91 4.57
N ILE A 101 -8.71 -2.69 4.73
CA ILE A 101 -9.65 -3.77 5.03
C ILE A 101 -9.65 -4.77 3.87
N ASN A 102 -9.46 -6.05 4.17
CA ASN A 102 -9.35 -7.16 3.23
C ASN A 102 -10.14 -8.39 3.66
N VAL A 103 -11.23 -8.16 4.40
CA VAL A 103 -12.14 -9.20 4.86
C VAL A 103 -13.56 -8.80 4.50
N THR A 104 -14.32 -9.76 3.99
CA THR A 104 -15.71 -9.54 3.58
C THR A 104 -16.63 -9.38 4.80
N LYS A 105 -17.89 -9.01 4.56
CA LYS A 105 -18.91 -8.90 5.62
C LYS A 105 -19.11 -10.20 6.40
N THR A 106 -18.99 -11.36 5.76
CA THR A 106 -19.11 -12.67 6.44
C THR A 106 -17.82 -13.16 7.07
N GLY A 107 -16.70 -12.44 6.92
CA GLY A 107 -15.42 -12.83 7.47
C GLY A 107 -14.52 -13.61 6.51
N GLU A 108 -14.87 -13.70 5.23
CA GLU A 108 -14.01 -14.37 4.25
C GLU A 108 -12.79 -13.51 3.89
N PRO A 109 -11.58 -14.07 3.84
CA PRO A 109 -10.41 -13.35 3.37
C PRO A 109 -10.52 -13.03 1.88
N CYS A 110 -10.19 -11.79 1.52
CA CYS A 110 -10.14 -11.35 0.13
C CYS A 110 -9.01 -12.03 -0.65
N GLN A 111 -9.29 -12.39 -1.90
CA GLN A 111 -8.31 -12.78 -2.91
C GLN A 111 -7.55 -11.54 -3.40
N CYS A 112 -6.26 -11.71 -3.67
CA CYS A 112 -5.43 -10.67 -4.28
C CYS A 112 -5.94 -10.25 -5.65
N TRP A 113 -5.93 -8.95 -5.93
CA TRP A 113 -6.33 -8.42 -7.23
C TRP A 113 -5.38 -8.81 -8.37
N ASP A 114 -4.16 -9.26 -8.07
CA ASP A 114 -3.22 -9.81 -9.05
C ASP A 114 -3.23 -11.35 -9.12
N SER A 115 -3.96 -12.03 -8.21
CA SER A 115 -4.14 -13.48 -8.24
C SER A 115 -5.28 -13.86 -9.17
N GLN A 116 -5.11 -14.98 -9.88
CA GLN A 116 -6.14 -15.59 -10.73
C GLN A 116 -6.75 -16.85 -10.10
N THR A 117 -6.55 -17.06 -8.80
CA THR A 117 -7.02 -18.24 -8.05
C THR A 117 -7.53 -17.83 -6.67
N PRO A 118 -8.66 -18.39 -6.19
CA PRO A 118 -9.52 -19.37 -6.87
C PRO A 118 -10.35 -18.79 -8.02
N HIS A 119 -10.57 -17.48 -8.06
CA HIS A 119 -11.44 -16.85 -9.05
C HIS A 119 -10.64 -16.12 -10.11
N THR A 120 -10.76 -16.53 -11.38
CA THR A 120 -10.20 -15.77 -12.50
C THR A 120 -10.98 -14.47 -12.72
N HIS A 121 -10.29 -13.35 -12.91
CA HIS A 121 -10.89 -12.03 -13.12
C HIS A 121 -9.95 -11.07 -13.85
N ARG A 122 -10.51 -9.97 -14.39
CA ARG A 122 -9.76 -8.95 -15.15
C ARG A 122 -9.88 -7.58 -14.48
N PHE A 123 -9.00 -7.34 -13.50
CA PHE A 123 -8.90 -6.08 -12.76
C PHE A 123 -7.43 -5.66 -12.62
N ASP A 124 -6.74 -5.58 -13.76
CA ASP A 124 -5.30 -5.24 -13.81
C ASP A 124 -5.00 -3.87 -13.20
N GLU A 125 -5.96 -2.94 -13.24
CA GLU A 125 -5.87 -1.61 -12.60
C GLU A 125 -5.78 -1.66 -11.07
N LEU A 126 -6.19 -2.78 -10.46
CA LEU A 126 -6.14 -2.99 -9.02
C LEU A 126 -5.00 -3.93 -8.60
N ALA A 127 -4.17 -4.40 -9.53
CA ALA A 127 -3.12 -5.37 -9.24
C ALA A 127 -2.11 -4.88 -8.17
N ASP A 128 -1.93 -3.56 -8.02
CA ASP A 128 -1.07 -2.95 -6.99
C ASP A 128 -1.80 -2.63 -5.67
N GLN A 129 -3.05 -3.06 -5.53
CA GLN A 129 -3.92 -2.80 -4.37
C GLN A 129 -4.05 -4.01 -3.44
N ASP A 130 -3.10 -4.96 -3.51
CA ASP A 130 -3.05 -6.13 -2.64
C ASP A 130 -4.37 -6.93 -2.73
N ASN A 131 -4.97 -7.32 -1.61
CA ASN A 131 -6.32 -7.89 -1.54
C ASN A 131 -7.33 -6.96 -0.83
N TYR A 132 -7.08 -5.64 -0.83
CA TYR A 132 -7.94 -4.71 -0.11
C TYR A 132 -9.29 -4.53 -0.81
N CYS A 133 -10.34 -4.31 -0.02
CA CYS A 133 -11.68 -4.04 -0.53
C CYS A 133 -11.68 -2.74 -1.35
N ARG A 134 -12.24 -2.81 -2.56
CA ARG A 134 -12.33 -1.68 -3.50
C ARG A 134 -13.72 -1.59 -4.08
N ASN A 135 -14.13 -0.39 -4.48
CA ASN A 135 -15.39 -0.22 -5.21
C ASN A 135 -15.10 0.19 -6.66
N SER A 136 -15.51 -0.65 -7.61
CA SER A 136 -15.41 -0.37 -9.05
C SER A 136 -16.63 0.42 -9.56
N ILE A 137 -16.67 0.72 -10.87
CA ILE A 137 -17.66 1.62 -11.49
C ILE A 137 -19.11 1.20 -11.16
N ASP A 138 -19.40 -0.10 -11.19
CA ASP A 138 -20.77 -0.64 -11.08
C ASP A 138 -21.16 -1.07 -9.65
N GLY A 139 -20.27 -0.94 -8.67
CA GLY A 139 -20.51 -1.40 -7.30
C GLY A 139 -21.22 -0.37 -6.41
N THR A 140 -22.05 -0.87 -5.49
CA THR A 140 -22.75 -0.04 -4.48
C THR A 140 -21.96 0.13 -3.19
N GLY A 141 -20.77 -0.45 -3.10
CA GLY A 141 -19.89 -0.41 -1.94
C GLY A 141 -18.60 -1.19 -2.16
N PRO A 142 -17.59 -1.07 -1.28
CA PRO A 142 -16.34 -1.81 -1.41
C PRO A 142 -16.56 -3.32 -1.31
N TRP A 143 -15.92 -4.06 -2.21
CA TRP A 143 -16.01 -5.51 -2.33
C TRP A 143 -14.65 -6.09 -2.71
N CYS A 144 -14.53 -7.42 -2.67
CA CYS A 144 -13.39 -8.16 -3.19
C CYS A 144 -13.82 -9.54 -3.70
N TYR A 145 -12.99 -10.15 -4.54
CA TYR A 145 -13.05 -11.61 -4.73
C TYR A 145 -12.67 -12.30 -3.44
N THR A 146 -13.22 -13.47 -3.15
CA THR A 146 -12.92 -14.18 -1.90
C THR A 146 -11.99 -15.37 -2.14
N THR A 147 -11.31 -15.82 -1.10
CA THR A 147 -10.48 -17.04 -1.16
C THR A 147 -11.30 -18.33 -1.11
N ASN A 148 -12.62 -18.24 -0.93
CA ASN A 148 -13.53 -19.39 -0.95
C ASN A 148 -13.95 -19.71 -2.40
N ALA A 149 -13.65 -20.90 -2.89
CA ALA A 149 -14.00 -21.32 -4.25
C ALA A 149 -15.52 -21.33 -4.53
N ASN A 150 -16.36 -21.43 -3.49
CA ASN A 150 -17.82 -21.44 -3.62
C ASN A 150 -18.45 -20.04 -3.57
N ASN A 151 -17.70 -19.03 -3.12
CA ASN A 151 -18.18 -17.67 -3.02
C ASN A 151 -17.29 -16.77 -3.86
N ARG A 152 -17.75 -16.36 -5.04
CA ARG A 152 -16.90 -15.66 -6.00
C ARG A 152 -16.43 -14.30 -5.47
N TRP A 153 -17.33 -13.54 -4.88
CA TRP A 153 -17.06 -12.19 -4.39
C TRP A 153 -18.07 -11.85 -3.30
N GLU A 154 -17.72 -10.89 -2.45
CA GLU A 154 -18.64 -10.37 -1.46
C GLU A 154 -18.30 -8.91 -1.12
N TYR A 155 -19.30 -8.16 -0.66
CA TYR A 155 -19.10 -6.84 -0.08
C TYR A 155 -18.35 -6.90 1.25
N CYS A 156 -17.59 -5.84 1.52
CA CYS A 156 -16.90 -5.64 2.78
C CYS A 156 -17.66 -4.66 3.68
N THR A 157 -17.55 -4.84 4.99
CA THR A 157 -18.10 -3.90 5.96
C THR A 157 -17.04 -2.85 6.29
N ILE A 158 -17.08 -1.72 5.60
CA ILE A 158 -16.21 -0.57 5.88
C ILE A 158 -16.97 0.42 6.78
N PRO A 159 -16.40 0.89 7.91
CA PRO A 159 -17.06 1.89 8.73
C PRO A 159 -17.16 3.23 8.01
N HIS A 160 -18.15 4.04 8.37
CA HIS A 160 -18.22 5.43 7.93
C HIS A 160 -17.52 6.35 8.93
N CYS A 161 -16.85 7.37 8.39
CA CYS A 161 -16.54 8.59 9.12
C CYS A 161 -17.78 9.52 9.07
#